data_AF-A0A382A9B0-F1
#
_entry.id   AF-A0A382A9B0-F1
#
_cell.length_a   1.000
_cell.length_b   1.000
_cell.length_c   1.000
_cell.angle_alpha   90.00
_cell.angle_beta   90.00
_cell.angle_gamma   90.00
#
_symmetry.space_group_name_H-M   'P 1'
#
loop_
_entity.id
_entity.type
_entity.pdbx_description
1 polymer ?
#
loop_
_entity_poly.entity_id
_entity_poly.type
_entity_poly.pdbx_seq_one_letter_code
_entity_poly.pdbx_strand_id
1 'polypeptide(L)'
;MQKEYNLIIRPHYFDRKYIPKFKLWTDLKGLKHIYFSNPANILSNDTMFDFALSDMLISDTSSILYEYLITQKPIIIAKTKNVDLHNMPPELDISTIARRFEEKNNILKVVESVFSNHDPKNYNKMLHQCFYYNDGKSVERISDFLSSGII
;
A
#
# COMPACT_ATOMS: atom_id res chain seq x y z
N MET A 1 -25.07 10.15 7.32
CA MET A 1 -24.47 10.28 5.98
C MET A 1 -23.63 9.04 5.75
N GLN A 2 -23.84 8.29 4.65
CA GLN A 2 -22.85 7.28 4.24
C GLN A 2 -21.59 8.05 3.84
N LYS A 3 -20.44 7.69 4.43
CA LYS A 3 -19.15 8.27 4.02
C LYS A 3 -18.87 7.80 2.60
N GLU A 4 -18.61 8.76 1.70
CA GLU A 4 -18.22 8.49 0.33
C GLU A 4 -16.70 8.39 0.28
N TYR A 5 -16.19 7.25 -0.20
CA TYR A 5 -14.76 6.99 -0.33
C TYR A 5 -14.36 7.03 -1.81
N ASN A 6 -13.19 7.61 -2.10
CA ASN A 6 -12.57 7.48 -3.42
C ASN A 6 -11.66 6.25 -3.42
N LEU A 7 -11.70 5.46 -4.49
CA LEU A 7 -10.86 4.27 -4.66
C LEU A 7 -9.80 4.52 -5.74
N ILE A 8 -8.53 4.43 -5.35
CA ILE A 8 -7.40 4.42 -6.28
C ILE A 8 -7.00 2.97 -6.51
N ILE A 9 -7.09 2.51 -7.76
CA ILE A 9 -6.67 1.17 -8.19
C ILE A 9 -5.30 1.30 -8.86
N ARG A 10 -4.27 0.74 -8.23
CA ARG A 10 -2.92 0.63 -8.79
C ARG A 10 -2.63 -0.83 -9.13
N PRO A 11 -2.82 -1.26 -10.39
CA PRO A 11 -2.50 -2.63 -10.78
C PRO A 11 -1.00 -2.86 -10.79
N HIS A 12 -0.60 -4.13 -10.75
CA HIS A 12 0.78 -4.53 -10.96
C HIS A 12 1.31 -4.01 -12.32
N TYR A 13 2.61 -3.77 -12.43
CA TYR A 13 3.21 -3.20 -13.63
C TYR A 13 2.84 -3.97 -14.91
N PHE A 14 2.81 -5.31 -14.87
CA PHE A 14 2.42 -6.14 -16.03
C PHE A 14 0.92 -6.07 -16.38
N ASP A 15 0.08 -5.72 -15.41
CA ASP A 15 -1.37 -5.63 -15.57
C ASP A 15 -1.85 -4.24 -15.97
N ARG A 16 -0.95 -3.24 -16.01
CA ARG A 16 -1.28 -1.87 -16.45
C ARG A 16 -1.95 -1.81 -17.82
N LYS A 17 -1.66 -2.78 -18.70
CA LYS A 17 -2.27 -2.91 -20.03
C LYS A 17 -3.79 -3.08 -19.98
N TYR A 18 -4.34 -3.50 -18.85
CA TYR A 18 -5.77 -3.66 -18.64
C TYR A 18 -6.46 -2.39 -18.12
N ILE A 19 -5.72 -1.36 -17.70
CA ILE A 19 -6.29 -0.10 -17.18
C ILE A 19 -7.34 0.50 -18.14
N PRO A 20 -7.09 0.64 -19.46
CA PRO A 20 -8.08 1.21 -20.37
C PRO A 20 -9.39 0.40 -20.41
N LYS A 21 -9.30 -0.93 -20.35
CA LYS A 21 -10.47 -1.82 -20.33
C LYS A 21 -11.27 -1.65 -19.04
N PHE A 22 -10.58 -1.54 -17.90
CA PHE A 22 -11.25 -1.33 -16.62
C PHE A 22 -11.89 0.05 -16.51
N LYS A 23 -11.25 1.11 -17.04
CA LYS A 23 -11.86 2.44 -17.13
C LYS A 23 -13.17 2.42 -17.94
N LEU A 24 -13.12 1.83 -19.14
CA LEU A 24 -14.33 1.69 -19.96
C LEU A 24 -15.42 0.90 -19.21
N TRP A 25 -15.04 -0.17 -18.52
CA TRP A 25 -15.98 -0.97 -17.74
C TRP A 25 -16.60 -0.19 -16.57
N THR A 26 -15.83 0.61 -15.83
CA THR A 26 -16.36 1.46 -14.74
C THR A 26 -17.33 2.50 -15.28
N ASP A 27 -17.00 3.11 -16.42
CA ASP A 27 -17.84 4.12 -17.07
C ASP A 27 -19.17 3.51 -17.54
N LEU A 28 -19.12 2.35 -18.20
CA LEU A 28 -20.32 1.62 -18.65
C LEU A 28 -21.21 1.15 -17.50
N LYS A 29 -20.64 0.93 -16.30
CA LYS A 29 -21.38 0.57 -15.09
C LYS A 29 -21.84 1.78 -14.28
N GLY A 30 -21.50 3.01 -14.70
CA GLY A 30 -21.81 4.23 -13.97
C GLY A 30 -21.15 4.30 -12.59
N LEU A 31 -20.04 3.58 -12.39
CA LEU A 31 -19.30 3.59 -11.14
C LEU A 31 -18.51 4.90 -11.04
N LYS A 32 -18.82 5.69 -10.01
CA LYS A 32 -18.14 6.95 -9.71
C LYS A 32 -17.07 6.74 -8.65
N HIS A 33 -16.16 7.71 -8.50
CA HIS A 33 -15.13 7.73 -7.46
C HIS A 33 -14.08 6.60 -7.57
N ILE A 34 -13.85 6.07 -8.78
CA ILE A 34 -12.80 5.10 -9.07
C ILE A 34 -11.75 5.74 -9.97
N TYR A 35 -10.49 5.70 -9.53
CA TYR A 35 -9.34 6.26 -10.21
C TYR A 35 -8.31 5.17 -10.44
N PHE A 36 -7.61 5.22 -11.58
CA PHE A 36 -6.56 4.24 -11.90
C PHE A 36 -5.22 4.94 -11.96
N SER A 37 -4.31 4.55 -11.06
CA SER A 37 -2.92 5.02 -11.08
C SER A 37 -2.12 4.20 -12.09
N ASN A 38 -1.35 4.87 -12.95
CA ASN A 38 -0.54 4.21 -13.96
C ASN A 38 0.92 4.08 -13.48
N PRO A 39 1.40 2.87 -13.17
CA PRO A 39 2.74 2.66 -12.62
C PRO A 39 3.89 2.95 -13.61
N ALA A 40 3.60 3.11 -14.91
CA ALA A 40 4.63 3.38 -15.92
C ALA A 40 5.00 4.86 -16.07
N ASN A 41 4.25 5.77 -15.46
CA ASN A 41 4.54 7.21 -15.56
C ASN A 41 5.40 7.67 -14.38
N ILE A 42 6.68 7.28 -14.38
CA ILE A 42 7.64 7.51 -13.27
C ILE A 42 7.76 9.00 -12.91
N LEU A 43 7.54 9.91 -13.88
CA LEU A 43 7.62 11.36 -13.67
C LEU A 43 6.37 11.98 -13.02
N SER A 44 5.24 11.26 -12.91
CA SER A 44 3.99 11.81 -12.34
C SER A 44 3.17 10.87 -11.45
N ASN A 45 3.45 9.57 -11.42
CA ASN A 45 2.69 8.56 -10.67
C ASN A 45 3.63 7.56 -9.94
N ASP A 46 4.64 8.10 -9.26
CA ASP A 46 5.41 7.32 -8.28
C ASP A 46 4.44 6.71 -7.24
N THR A 47 4.69 5.47 -6.83
CA THR A 47 3.96 4.81 -5.73
C THR A 47 3.87 5.72 -4.51
N MET A 48 4.90 6.55 -4.25
CA MET A 48 4.90 7.54 -3.17
C MET A 48 3.81 8.62 -3.29
N PHE A 49 3.41 9.03 -4.49
CA PHE A 49 2.30 9.97 -4.67
C PHE A 49 0.96 9.34 -4.29
N ASP A 50 0.74 8.10 -4.73
CA ASP A 50 -0.44 7.32 -4.32
C ASP A 50 -0.48 7.15 -2.79
N PHE A 51 0.69 6.98 -2.17
CA PHE A 51 0.80 6.88 -0.71
C PHE A 51 0.49 8.19 0.01
N ALA A 52 1.01 9.31 -0.50
CA ALA A 52 0.77 10.62 0.07
C ALA A 52 -0.73 10.99 0.02
N LEU A 53 -1.40 10.67 -1.10
CA LEU A 53 -2.81 10.99 -1.33
C LEU A 53 -3.81 10.05 -0.64
N SER A 54 -3.43 8.81 -0.36
CA SER A 54 -4.34 7.81 0.22
C SER A 54 -4.46 7.94 1.74
N ASP A 55 -5.63 7.65 2.30
CA ASP A 55 -5.83 7.59 3.76
C ASP A 55 -5.67 6.17 4.33
N MET A 56 -5.63 5.16 3.45
CA MET A 56 -5.55 3.75 3.79
C MET A 56 -5.10 2.95 2.56
N LEU A 57 -4.35 1.87 2.79
CA LEU A 57 -3.98 0.90 1.75
C LEU A 57 -4.79 -0.39 1.89
N ILE A 58 -5.26 -0.94 0.77
CA ILE A 58 -5.77 -2.32 0.68
C ILE A 58 -4.88 -3.06 -0.30
N SER A 59 -4.23 -4.14 0.14
CA SER A 59 -3.36 -4.95 -0.71
C SER A 59 -3.32 -6.39 -0.20
N ASP A 60 -2.92 -7.33 -1.04
CA ASP A 60 -2.59 -8.70 -0.66
C ASP A 60 -1.23 -8.78 0.06
N THR A 61 -0.76 -9.99 0.38
CA THR A 61 0.57 -10.21 0.95
C THR A 61 1.64 -9.81 -0.08
N SER A 62 2.10 -8.56 -0.03
CA SER A 62 3.10 -7.99 -0.95
C SER A 62 4.05 -7.02 -0.23
N SER A 63 5.18 -6.69 -0.86
CA SER A 63 6.18 -5.77 -0.28
C SER A 63 5.63 -4.36 -0.04
N ILE A 64 4.62 -3.96 -0.82
CA ILE A 64 4.03 -2.62 -0.75
C ILE A 64 3.41 -2.33 0.63
N LEU A 65 3.01 -3.37 1.37
CA LEU A 65 2.53 -3.25 2.74
C LEU A 65 3.59 -2.63 3.66
N TYR A 66 4.85 -3.06 3.49
CA TYR A 66 5.98 -2.58 4.29
C TYR A 66 6.47 -1.21 3.81
N GLU A 67 6.45 -0.95 2.50
CA GLU A 67 6.75 0.37 1.95
C GLU A 67 5.75 1.43 2.46
N TYR A 68 4.46 1.06 2.58
CA TYR A 68 3.40 1.96 3.05
C TYR A 68 3.51 2.33 4.53
N LEU A 69 4.26 1.56 5.34
CA LEU A 69 4.48 1.85 6.77
C LEU A 69 5.04 3.26 7.02
N ILE A 70 5.76 3.82 6.04
CA ILE A 70 6.32 5.18 6.15
C ILE A 70 5.22 6.24 6.37
N THR A 71 4.00 5.96 5.90
CA THR A 71 2.85 6.86 6.07
C THR A 71 2.23 6.76 7.46
N GLN A 72 2.46 5.65 8.17
CA GLN A 72 1.80 5.30 9.44
C GLN A 72 0.25 5.26 9.34
N LYS A 73 -0.28 5.13 8.13
CA LYS A 73 -1.72 5.05 7.84
C LYS A 73 -2.20 3.59 7.87
N PRO A 74 -3.50 3.35 8.08
CA PRO A 74 -4.05 2.00 8.20
C PRO A 74 -3.86 1.15 6.94
N ILE A 75 -3.72 -0.16 7.16
CA ILE A 75 -3.59 -1.17 6.11
C ILE A 75 -4.65 -2.26 6.28
N ILE A 76 -5.26 -2.68 5.18
CA ILE A 76 -6.09 -3.89 5.08
C ILE A 76 -5.39 -4.92 4.21
N ILE A 77 -5.24 -6.13 4.73
CA ILE A 77 -4.67 -7.26 3.99
C ILE A 77 -5.82 -8.05 3.35
N ALA A 78 -5.93 -8.01 2.03
CA ALA A 78 -6.86 -8.82 1.27
C ALA A 78 -6.35 -10.27 1.19
N LYS A 79 -7.11 -11.22 1.76
CA LYS A 79 -6.73 -12.63 1.74
C LYS A 79 -6.80 -13.18 0.32
N THR A 80 -5.70 -13.74 -0.16
CA THR A 80 -5.66 -14.48 -1.44
C THR A 80 -5.68 -15.99 -1.17
N LYS A 81 -5.83 -16.80 -2.23
CA LYS A 81 -5.78 -18.26 -2.14
C LYS A 81 -4.34 -18.79 -1.99
N ASN A 82 -3.34 -17.92 -2.09
CA ASN A 82 -1.95 -18.32 -1.98
C ASN A 82 -1.59 -18.59 -0.52
N VAL A 83 -0.81 -19.64 -0.30
CA VAL A 83 -0.28 -19.99 1.02
C VAL A 83 0.80 -18.96 1.37
N ASP A 84 0.74 -18.36 2.56
CA ASP A 84 1.85 -17.54 3.07
C ASP A 84 3.08 -18.46 3.21
N LEU A 85 4.07 -18.28 2.34
CA LEU A 85 5.28 -19.11 2.29
C LEU A 85 6.37 -18.67 3.29
N HIS A 86 6.10 -17.61 4.05
CA HIS A 86 7.09 -16.96 4.92
C HIS A 86 6.59 -16.89 6.37
N ASN A 87 7.27 -17.61 7.26
CA ASN A 87 7.10 -17.45 8.70
C ASN A 87 7.94 -16.25 9.16
N MET A 88 7.32 -15.07 9.19
CA MET A 88 7.95 -13.86 9.71
C MET A 88 7.88 -13.82 11.24
N PRO A 89 8.92 -13.32 11.93
CA PRO A 89 8.82 -13.00 13.34
C PRO A 89 7.62 -12.05 13.59
N PRO A 90 6.84 -12.22 14.68
CA PRO A 90 5.67 -11.40 14.95
C PRO A 90 5.95 -9.89 14.93
N GLU A 91 7.12 -9.49 15.40
CA GLU A 91 7.60 -8.11 15.42
C GLU A 91 7.95 -7.52 14.05
N LEU A 92 8.04 -8.36 13.02
CA LEU A 92 8.23 -7.95 11.63
C LEU A 92 7.01 -8.23 10.77
N ASP A 93 6.00 -8.94 11.29
CA ASP A 93 4.83 -9.34 10.54
C ASP A 93 3.71 -8.30 10.63
N ILE A 94 3.49 -7.57 9.54
CA ILE A 94 2.39 -6.59 9.41
C ILE A 94 1.02 -7.19 9.73
N SER A 95 0.85 -8.49 9.55
CA SER A 95 -0.42 -9.19 9.82
C SER A 95 -0.80 -9.20 11.30
N THR A 96 0.15 -8.89 12.19
CA THR A 96 -0.11 -8.73 13.63
C THR A 96 -0.80 -7.40 13.98
N ILE A 97 -0.71 -6.38 13.12
CA ILE A 97 -1.28 -5.04 13.35
C ILE A 97 -2.33 -4.64 12.32
N ALA A 98 -2.30 -5.21 11.11
CA ALA A 98 -3.24 -4.92 10.02
C ALA A 98 -4.44 -5.87 10.01
N ARG A 99 -5.62 -5.35 9.62
CA ARG A 99 -6.84 -6.16 9.56
C ARG A 99 -6.88 -6.97 8.27
N ARG A 100 -7.23 -8.26 8.38
CA ARG A 100 -7.49 -9.10 7.20
C ARG A 100 -8.94 -8.93 6.70
N PHE A 101 -9.11 -8.86 5.39
CA PHE A 101 -10.39 -8.92 4.70
C PHE A 101 -10.58 -10.32 4.08
N GLU A 102 -11.70 -10.97 4.40
CA GLU A 102 -12.13 -12.24 3.82
C GLU A 102 -13.39 -12.06 2.96
N GLU A 103 -13.60 -12.89 1.93
CA GLU A 103 -14.71 -12.77 0.96
C GLU A 103 -16.11 -12.64 1.61
N LYS A 104 -16.32 -13.27 2.77
CA LYS A 104 -17.59 -13.22 3.51
C LYS A 104 -17.83 -11.89 4.25
N ASN A 105 -16.85 -11.00 4.32
CA ASN A 105 -16.95 -9.75 5.07
C ASN A 105 -17.59 -8.63 4.24
N ASN A 106 -18.33 -7.75 4.92
CA ASN A 106 -18.73 -6.48 4.31
C ASN A 106 -17.55 -5.51 4.36
N ILE A 107 -17.01 -5.15 3.19
CA ILE A 107 -15.82 -4.29 3.08
C ILE A 107 -16.01 -2.94 3.77
N LEU A 108 -17.19 -2.31 3.68
CA LEU A 108 -17.44 -1.02 4.33
C LEU A 108 -17.30 -1.12 5.85
N LYS A 109 -17.84 -2.20 6.45
CA LYS A 109 -17.68 -2.44 7.90
C LYS A 109 -16.22 -2.68 8.29
N VAL A 110 -15.45 -3.34 7.42
CA VAL A 110 -14.01 -3.55 7.66
C VAL A 110 -13.27 -2.22 7.61
N VAL A 111 -13.54 -1.39 6.60
CA VAL A 111 -12.95 -0.05 6.45
C VAL A 111 -13.29 0.84 7.67
N GLU A 112 -14.56 0.90 8.07
CA GLU A 112 -14.99 1.66 9.25
C GLU A 112 -14.31 1.18 10.54
N SER A 113 -14.23 -0.14 10.72
CA SER A 113 -13.55 -0.74 11.88
C SER A 113 -12.06 -0.41 11.88
N VAL A 114 -11.39 -0.47 10.73
CA VAL A 114 -9.96 -0.18 10.63
C VAL A 114 -9.67 1.28 10.94
N PHE A 115 -10.44 2.21 10.37
CA PHE A 115 -10.29 3.63 10.72
C PHE A 115 -10.56 3.90 12.20
N SER A 116 -11.54 3.22 12.81
CA SER A 116 -11.92 3.45 14.22
C SER A 116 -10.90 2.87 15.22
N ASN A 117 -10.16 1.83 14.83
CA ASN A 117 -9.21 1.12 15.70
C ASN A 117 -7.75 1.34 15.30
N HIS A 118 -7.47 2.26 14.37
CA HIS A 118 -6.10 2.54 13.92
C HIS A 118 -5.27 3.12 15.05
N ASP A 119 -4.10 2.52 15.29
CA ASP A 119 -3.10 3.05 16.23
C ASP A 119 -1.78 3.29 15.49
N PRO A 120 -1.49 4.56 15.12
CA PRO A 120 -0.25 4.93 14.45
C PRO A 120 1.02 4.47 15.20
N LYS A 121 0.96 4.30 16.53
CA LYS A 121 2.13 3.87 17.31
C LYS A 121 2.56 2.45 16.97
N ASN A 122 1.61 1.55 16.71
CA ASN A 122 1.91 0.17 16.31
C ASN A 122 2.56 0.13 14.92
N TYR A 123 2.10 0.96 14.01
CA TYR A 123 2.68 1.10 12.66
C TYR A 123 4.07 1.73 12.71
N ASN A 124 4.27 2.77 13.53
CA ASN A 124 5.58 3.37 13.75
C ASN A 124 6.58 2.38 14.38
N LYS A 125 6.14 1.59 15.36
CA LYS A 125 6.96 0.53 15.96
C LYS A 125 7.39 -0.50 14.91
N MET A 126 6.45 -1.02 14.12
CA MET A 126 6.72 -1.96 13.03
C MET A 126 7.68 -1.36 11.99
N LEU A 127 7.48 -0.09 11.60
CA LEU A 127 8.38 0.63 10.69
C LEU A 127 9.82 0.61 11.18
N HIS A 128 10.06 0.93 12.47
CA HIS A 128 11.40 0.94 13.04
C HIS A 128 11.99 -0.47 13.24
N GLN A 129 11.15 -1.50 13.37
CA GLN A 129 11.58 -2.89 13.43
C GLN A 129 12.01 -3.41 12.04
N CYS A 130 11.27 -3.05 10.98
CA CYS A 130 11.61 -3.41 9.60
C CYS A 130 12.74 -2.54 9.01
N PHE A 131 12.78 -1.25 9.35
CA PHE A 131 13.70 -0.26 8.79
C PHE A 131 14.48 0.43 9.91
N TYR A 132 15.55 -0.23 10.35
CA TYR A 132 16.40 0.19 11.47
C TYR A 132 17.11 1.53 11.25
N TYR A 133 17.28 1.98 10.00
CA TYR A 133 17.87 3.26 9.67
C TYR A 133 17.26 3.83 8.38
N ASN A 134 16.59 4.97 8.50
CA ASN A 134 16.08 5.74 7.37
C ASN A 134 16.10 7.23 7.71
N ASP A 135 17.01 7.96 7.10
CA ASP A 135 17.15 9.41 7.20
C ASP A 135 16.79 10.15 5.90
N GLY A 136 16.22 9.42 4.92
CA GLY A 136 15.88 9.96 3.60
C GLY A 136 17.08 10.25 2.69
N LYS A 137 18.31 9.90 3.08
CA LYS A 137 19.55 10.24 2.36
C LYS A 137 20.26 9.03 1.73
N SER A 138 19.54 7.93 1.52
CA SER A 138 20.12 6.71 0.93
C SER A 138 20.74 6.96 -0.45
N VAL A 139 20.07 7.76 -1.29
CA VAL A 139 20.56 8.13 -2.63
C VAL A 139 21.80 9.03 -2.55
N GLU A 140 21.81 10.01 -1.65
CA GLU A 140 22.97 10.90 -1.41
C GLU A 140 24.19 10.07 -1.00
N ARG A 141 24.04 9.18 -0.01
CA ARG A 141 25.14 8.29 0.43
C ARG A 141 25.71 7.41 -0.68
N ILE A 142 24.85 6.82 -1.51
CA ILE A 142 25.32 6.00 -2.63
C ILE A 142 26.03 6.88 -3.66
N SER A 143 25.49 8.06 -3.97
CA SER A 143 26.13 9.01 -4.88
C SER A 143 27.52 9.42 -4.37
N ASP A 144 27.64 9.75 -3.08
CA ASP A 144 28.90 10.13 -2.45
C ASP A 144 29.89 8.96 -2.45
N PHE A 145 29.43 7.75 -2.12
CA PHE A 145 30.25 6.54 -2.14
C PHE A 145 30.82 6.26 -3.54
N LEU A 146 29.97 6.27 -4.57
CA LEU A 146 30.41 6.06 -5.96
C LEU A 146 31.35 7.17 -6.44
N SER A 147 31.09 8.42 -6.03
CA SER A 147 31.93 9.57 -6.38
C SER A 147 33.27 9.58 -5.65
N SER A 148 33.37 8.93 -4.49
CA SER A 148 34.61 8.83 -3.71
C SER A 148 35.68 7.92 -4.34
N GLY A 149 35.33 7.13 -5.36
CA GLY A 149 36.25 6.23 -6.05
C GLY A 149 36.69 5.02 -5.21
N ILE A 150 36.04 4.76 -4.07
CA ILE A 150 36.22 3.53 -3.28
C ILE A 150 35.37 2.43 -3.93
N ILE A 151 35.84 1.89 -5.05
CA ILE A 151 35.36 0.64 -5.66
C ILE A 151 36.59 -0.17 -6.08
#